data_AF-A0A2K2H8B2-F1
#
_entry.id   AF-A0A2K2H8B2-F1
#
_cell.length_a   1.000
_cell.length_b   1.000
_cell.length_c   1.000
_cell.angle_alpha   90.00
_cell.angle_beta   90.00
_cell.angle_gamma   90.00
#
_symmetry.space_group_name_H-M   'P 1'
#
loop_
_entity.id
_entity.type
_entity.pdbx_description
1 polymer ?
#
loop_
_entity_poly.entity_id
_entity_poly.type
_entity_poly.pdbx_seq_one_letter_code
_entity_poly.pdbx_strand_id
1 'polypeptide(L)'
;MTDVVQEIACPPDQLEVDVVAAVLFDGRDMLNGPAGLLNRRLGYGLSFSIDRSVLVRSNHKVAARWVLFHGWAAGCPERDSDLRGLLAELLRVCRRAGFERIALAAPEAALAKRNQWTPALAEAASGAGVSECLITYDHSYLHDHTGPVF
;
A
#
# COMPACT_ATOMS: atom_id res chain seq x y z
N MET A 1 -15.98 7.15 -18.94
CA MET A 1 -14.55 6.91 -18.70
C MET A 1 -14.48 5.98 -17.52
N THR A 2 -13.89 4.80 -17.67
CA THR A 2 -13.64 3.92 -16.53
C THR A 2 -12.54 4.57 -15.71
N ASP A 3 -12.79 4.88 -14.44
CA ASP A 3 -11.74 5.43 -13.57
C ASP A 3 -10.63 4.38 -13.43
N VAL A 4 -9.39 4.77 -13.75
CA VAL A 4 -8.20 3.90 -13.65
C VAL A 4 -7.95 3.46 -12.21
N VAL A 5 -8.41 4.27 -11.24
CA VAL A 5 -8.32 3.98 -9.82
C VAL A 5 -9.71 3.75 -9.23
N GLN A 6 -9.86 2.65 -8.51
CA GLN A 6 -11.05 2.35 -7.72
C GLN A 6 -10.69 2.29 -6.24
N GLU A 7 -11.46 3.00 -5.43
CA GLU A 7 -11.40 2.82 -3.99
C GLU A 7 -12.26 1.65 -3.55
N ILE A 8 -11.73 0.82 -2.66
CA ILE A 8 -12.39 -0.37 -2.14
C ILE A 8 -12.38 -0.39 -0.61
N ALA A 9 -13.51 -0.80 -0.03
CA ALA A 9 -13.66 -1.01 1.40
C ALA A 9 -13.37 -2.49 1.72
N CYS A 10 -12.10 -2.87 1.62
CA CYS A 10 -11.63 -4.22 1.88
C CYS A 10 -10.25 -4.19 2.54
N PRO A 11 -9.97 -5.02 3.56
CA PRO A 11 -8.65 -5.11 4.16
C PRO A 11 -7.56 -5.45 3.14
N PRO A 12 -6.34 -4.90 3.30
CA PRO A 12 -5.26 -5.09 2.33
C PRO A 12 -4.79 -6.55 2.20
N ASP A 13 -4.99 -7.38 3.23
CA ASP A 13 -4.67 -8.80 3.21
C ASP A 13 -5.69 -9.66 2.44
N GLN A 14 -6.86 -9.10 2.09
CA GLN A 14 -7.94 -9.79 1.37
C GLN A 14 -8.04 -9.39 -0.11
N LEU A 15 -7.14 -8.55 -0.61
CA LEU A 15 -7.18 -8.07 -1.99
C LEU A 15 -6.65 -9.10 -2.99
N GLU A 16 -7.51 -9.57 -3.89
CA GLU A 16 -7.16 -10.54 -4.95
C GLU A 16 -6.51 -9.86 -6.18
N VAL A 17 -5.31 -9.34 -5.99
CA VAL A 17 -4.52 -8.64 -7.02
C VAL A 17 -3.14 -9.27 -7.21
N ASP A 18 -2.40 -8.83 -8.23
CA ASP A 18 -1.06 -9.35 -8.48
C ASP A 18 -0.08 -8.88 -7.40
N VAL A 19 -0.21 -7.61 -6.99
CA VAL A 19 0.60 -7.02 -5.93
C VAL A 19 -0.20 -6.04 -5.08
N VAL A 20 -0.03 -6.13 -3.76
CA VAL A 20 -0.41 -5.08 -2.82
C VAL A 20 0.85 -4.30 -2.44
N ALA A 21 0.89 -3.02 -2.78
CA ALA A 21 1.95 -2.11 -2.40
C ALA A 21 1.59 -1.39 -1.10
N ALA A 22 2.50 -1.41 -0.13
CA ALA A 22 2.36 -0.71 1.14
C ALA A 22 3.56 0.24 1.31
N VAL A 23 3.27 1.50 1.57
CA VAL A 23 4.30 2.52 1.82
C VAL A 23 4.59 2.59 3.31
N LEU A 24 5.87 2.70 3.65
CA LEU A 24 6.38 2.75 5.01
C LEU A 24 7.02 4.12 5.27
N PHE A 25 6.45 4.89 6.21
CA PHE A 25 7.05 6.13 6.69
C PHE A 25 7.68 5.95 8.07
N ASP A 26 8.88 6.50 8.26
CA ASP A 26 9.56 6.68 9.56
C ASP A 26 9.62 5.44 10.48
N GLY A 27 9.48 4.23 9.95
CA GLY A 27 9.46 2.97 10.69
C GLY A 27 8.25 2.76 11.62
N ARG A 28 7.45 3.80 11.90
CA ARG A 28 6.28 3.75 12.80
C ARG A 28 5.11 2.97 12.20
N ASP A 29 4.95 3.03 10.87
CA ASP A 29 3.93 2.26 10.12
C ASP A 29 4.19 0.74 10.13
N MET A 30 5.38 0.29 10.55
CA MET A 30 5.70 -1.13 10.67
C MET A 30 4.95 -1.80 11.82
N LEU A 31 4.51 -1.02 12.81
CA LEU A 31 3.84 -1.53 14.00
C LEU A 31 2.31 -1.37 13.89
N ASN A 32 1.87 -0.23 13.36
CA ASN A 32 0.45 0.13 13.26
C ASN A 32 0.13 0.53 11.81
N GLY A 33 -1.01 0.05 11.28
CA GLY A 33 -1.45 0.35 9.92
C GLY A 33 -1.36 -0.83 8.92
N PRO A 34 -1.68 -0.59 7.63
CA PRO A 34 -1.76 -1.62 6.61
C PRO A 34 -0.44 -2.37 6.37
N ALA A 35 0.69 -1.65 6.38
CA ALA A 35 2.01 -2.27 6.22
C ALA A 35 2.31 -3.22 7.40
N GLY A 36 1.99 -2.82 8.63
CA GLY A 36 2.09 -3.66 9.82
C GLY A 36 1.16 -4.88 9.78
N LEU A 37 -0.07 -4.76 9.27
CA LEU A 37 -0.97 -5.91 9.06
C LEU A 37 -0.34 -6.92 8.09
N LEU A 38 0.09 -6.45 6.91
CA LEU A 38 0.68 -7.31 5.89
C LEU A 38 1.95 -7.99 6.41
N ASN A 39 2.83 -7.25 7.12
CA ASN A 39 4.03 -7.83 7.74
C ASN A 39 3.68 -8.94 8.75
N ARG A 40 2.66 -8.71 9.60
CA ARG A 40 2.16 -9.72 10.56
C ARG A 40 1.59 -10.95 9.87
N ARG A 41 0.76 -10.77 8.82
CA ARG A 41 0.17 -11.87 8.06
C ARG A 41 1.22 -12.71 7.35
N LEU A 42 2.25 -12.08 6.81
CA LEU A 42 3.34 -12.77 6.15
C LEU A 42 4.23 -13.54 7.15
N GLY A 43 4.31 -13.08 8.41
CA GLY A 43 4.95 -13.83 9.52
C GLY A 43 6.47 -13.81 9.49
N TYR A 44 7.07 -12.94 8.67
CA TYR A 44 8.53 -12.88 8.48
C TYR A 44 9.24 -11.98 9.50
N GLY A 45 8.51 -11.23 10.34
CA GLY A 45 9.10 -10.32 11.32
C GLY A 45 10.06 -9.32 10.65
N LEU A 46 9.74 -8.89 9.42
CA LEU A 46 10.68 -8.14 8.60
C LEU A 46 10.96 -6.81 9.28
N SER A 47 12.25 -6.48 9.44
CA SER A 47 12.74 -5.14 9.73
C SER A 47 13.12 -4.50 8.39
N PHE A 48 12.32 -3.55 7.92
CA PHE A 48 12.57 -2.87 6.66
C PHE A 48 13.40 -1.62 6.92
N SER A 49 14.41 -1.42 6.08
CA SER A 49 15.06 -0.13 5.98
C SER A 49 14.18 0.82 5.15
N ILE A 50 13.99 2.05 5.63
CA ILE A 50 13.08 3.05 5.03
C ILE A 50 13.64 3.57 3.67
N ASP A 51 14.85 3.18 3.29
CA ASP A 51 15.50 3.55 2.03
C ASP A 51 15.34 2.50 0.91
N ARG A 52 14.58 1.41 1.13
CA ARG A 52 14.52 0.29 0.19
C ARG A 52 13.09 -0.18 -0.09
N SER A 53 12.95 -0.76 -1.28
CA SER A 53 11.80 -1.55 -1.67
C SER A 53 12.09 -3.03 -1.45
N VAL A 54 11.16 -3.76 -0.83
CA VAL A 54 11.23 -5.19 -0.62
C VAL A 54 9.97 -5.85 -1.19
N LEU A 55 10.17 -6.76 -2.14
CA LEU A 55 9.10 -7.56 -2.71
C LEU A 55 9.07 -8.93 -2.04
N VAL A 56 7.93 -9.30 -1.47
CA VAL A 56 7.77 -10.53 -0.72
C VAL A 56 6.67 -11.36 -1.37
N ARG A 57 6.95 -12.65 -1.59
CA ARG A 57 5.93 -13.59 -2.05
C ARG A 57 4.93 -13.83 -0.92
N SER A 58 3.65 -13.69 -1.22
CA SER A 58 2.60 -13.93 -0.23
C SER A 58 2.57 -15.39 0.22
N ASN A 59 2.01 -15.59 1.40
CA ASN A 59 1.61 -16.89 1.91
C ASN A 59 0.08 -17.06 1.76
N HIS A 60 -0.49 -18.13 2.30
CA HIS A 60 -1.93 -18.39 2.26
C HIS A 60 -2.78 -17.41 3.11
N LYS A 61 -2.16 -16.44 3.81
CA LYS A 61 -2.84 -15.47 4.69
C LYS A 61 -2.98 -14.09 4.06
N VAL A 62 -2.40 -13.86 2.88
CA VAL A 62 -2.57 -12.65 2.08
C VAL A 62 -3.04 -13.08 0.69
N ALA A 63 -4.20 -12.57 0.25
CA ALA A 63 -4.83 -12.99 -1.00
C ALA A 63 -4.05 -12.57 -2.25
N ALA A 64 -3.37 -11.42 -2.20
CA ALA A 64 -2.54 -10.96 -3.29
C ALA A 64 -1.35 -11.90 -3.53
N ARG A 65 -0.87 -12.03 -4.77
CA ARG A 65 0.26 -12.93 -5.07
C ARG A 65 1.58 -12.43 -4.48
N TRP A 66 1.77 -11.12 -4.46
CA TRP A 66 2.95 -10.45 -3.92
C TRP A 66 2.56 -9.28 -3.02
N VAL A 67 3.46 -8.95 -2.09
CA VAL A 67 3.41 -7.72 -1.30
C VAL A 67 4.68 -6.93 -1.57
N LEU A 68 4.52 -5.67 -1.98
CA LEU A 68 5.62 -4.73 -2.13
C LEU A 68 5.62 -3.78 -0.93
N PHE A 69 6.67 -3.84 -0.12
CA PHE A 69 6.95 -2.84 0.90
C PHE A 69 7.86 -1.79 0.30
N HIS A 70 7.45 -0.52 0.31
CA HIS A 70 8.23 0.59 -0.21
C HIS A 70 8.53 1.59 0.91
N GLY A 71 9.79 1.63 1.34
CA GLY A 71 10.26 2.63 2.29
C GLY A 71 10.35 4.01 1.65
N TRP A 72 9.91 5.04 2.40
CA TRP A 72 10.04 6.43 1.99
C TRP A 72 10.62 7.28 3.11
N ALA A 73 11.91 7.60 3.00
CA ALA A 73 12.71 8.21 4.08
C ALA A 73 12.39 9.69 4.34
N ALA A 74 11.67 10.35 3.45
CA ALA A 74 11.31 11.77 3.61
C ALA A 74 10.05 11.99 4.48
N GLY A 75 9.55 10.94 5.13
CA GLY A 75 8.30 10.99 5.92
C GLY A 75 7.04 11.05 5.06
N CYS A 76 5.87 11.08 5.69
CA CYS A 76 4.61 11.20 4.95
C CYS A 76 4.57 12.52 4.17
N PRO A 77 4.32 12.50 2.84
CA PRO A 77 4.31 13.72 2.04
C PRO A 77 3.36 14.79 2.60
N GLU A 78 3.90 15.98 2.84
CA GLU A 78 3.12 17.17 3.19
C GLU A 78 2.73 17.98 1.95
N ARG A 79 3.57 17.94 0.91
CA ARG A 79 3.36 18.64 -0.37
C ARG A 79 2.82 17.68 -1.42
N ASP A 80 1.89 18.17 -2.23
CA ASP A 80 1.29 17.41 -3.34
C ASP A 80 2.33 16.92 -4.36
N SER A 81 3.38 17.70 -4.61
CA SER A 81 4.48 17.31 -5.52
C SER A 81 5.18 16.03 -5.07
N ASP A 82 5.41 15.91 -3.77
CA ASP A 82 6.18 14.82 -3.18
C ASP A 82 5.32 13.54 -3.16
N LEU A 83 4.01 13.70 -2.90
CA LEU A 83 3.02 12.63 -3.02
C LEU A 83 2.94 12.08 -4.44
N ARG A 84 2.83 12.96 -5.45
CA ARG A 84 2.81 12.54 -6.86
C ARG A 84 4.10 11.81 -7.25
N GLY A 85 5.26 12.32 -6.81
CA GLY A 85 6.56 11.69 -7.05
C GLY A 85 6.63 10.27 -6.49
N LEU A 86 6.26 10.11 -5.21
CA LEU A 86 6.18 8.82 -4.52
C LEU A 86 5.28 7.82 -5.27
N LEU A 87 4.04 8.22 -5.59
CA LEU A 87 3.07 7.32 -6.23
C LEU A 87 3.48 6.94 -7.65
N ALA A 88 4.02 7.90 -8.42
CA ALA A 88 4.54 7.65 -9.76
C ALA A 88 5.74 6.68 -9.72
N GLU A 89 6.65 6.84 -8.77
CA GLU A 89 7.77 5.93 -8.59
C GLU A 89 7.29 4.52 -8.24
N LEU A 90 6.40 4.40 -7.27
CA LEU A 90 5.85 3.13 -6.81
C LEU A 90 5.18 2.35 -7.97
N LEU A 91 4.29 3.01 -8.71
CA LEU A 91 3.58 2.37 -9.82
C LEU A 91 4.53 2.01 -10.97
N ARG A 92 5.53 2.86 -11.25
CA ARG A 92 6.58 2.54 -12.22
C ARG A 92 7.37 1.30 -11.82
N VAL A 93 7.70 1.14 -10.53
CA VAL A 93 8.36 -0.07 -10.01
C VAL A 93 7.47 -1.30 -10.22
N CYS A 94 6.19 -1.22 -9.85
CA CYS A 94 5.24 -2.32 -10.05
C CYS A 94 5.09 -2.72 -11.51
N ARG A 95 4.96 -1.75 -12.42
CA ARG A 95 4.82 -2.01 -13.86
C ARG A 95 6.08 -2.61 -14.46
N ARG A 96 7.28 -2.12 -14.08
CA ARG A 96 8.54 -2.72 -14.54
C ARG A 96 8.75 -4.16 -14.04
N ALA A 97 8.15 -4.51 -12.90
CA ALA A 97 8.12 -5.88 -12.39
C ALA A 97 7.07 -6.78 -13.09
N GLY A 98 6.27 -6.22 -14.00
CA GLY A 98 5.26 -6.96 -14.78
C GLY A 98 3.91 -7.14 -14.09
N PHE A 99 3.62 -6.36 -13.03
CA PHE A 99 2.31 -6.40 -12.38
C PHE A 99 1.28 -5.61 -13.19
N GLU A 100 0.07 -6.16 -13.31
CA GLU A 100 -1.03 -5.54 -14.05
C GLU A 100 -2.10 -5.03 -13.10
N ARG A 101 -2.52 -5.86 -12.14
CA ARG A 101 -3.48 -5.51 -11.10
C ARG A 101 -2.74 -5.12 -9.83
N ILE A 102 -2.74 -3.83 -9.53
CA ILE A 102 -1.97 -3.24 -8.43
C ILE A 102 -2.95 -2.65 -7.42
N ALA A 103 -2.81 -3.01 -6.15
CA ALA A 103 -3.50 -2.31 -5.07
C ALA A 103 -2.53 -1.51 -4.22
N LEU A 104 -2.93 -0.32 -3.79
CA LEU A 104 -2.26 0.47 -2.77
C LEU A 104 -2.97 0.27 -1.42
N ALA A 105 -2.22 -0.23 -0.44
CA ALA A 105 -2.62 -0.20 0.96
C ALA A 105 -2.21 1.16 1.55
N ALA A 106 -3.17 2.09 1.63
CA ALA A 106 -2.88 3.48 1.98
C ALA A 106 -2.49 3.59 3.47
N PRO A 107 -1.35 4.25 3.80
CA PRO A 107 -0.94 4.41 5.19
C PRO A 107 -1.97 5.24 5.98
N GLU A 108 -2.00 5.10 7.31
CA GLU A 108 -3.04 5.73 8.15
C GLU A 108 -3.09 7.26 7.97
N ALA A 109 -1.94 7.91 7.81
CA ALA A 109 -1.84 9.34 7.53
C ALA A 109 -2.52 9.76 6.21
N ALA A 110 -2.69 8.82 5.26
CA ALA A 110 -3.37 9.06 4.00
C ALA A 110 -4.90 9.17 4.18
N LEU A 111 -5.49 8.57 5.22
CA LEU A 111 -6.94 8.61 5.45
C LEU A 111 -7.44 10.05 5.61
N ALA A 112 -6.74 10.85 6.41
CA ALA A 112 -7.07 12.26 6.61
C ALA A 112 -6.88 13.10 5.33
N LYS A 113 -6.07 12.61 4.39
CA LYS A 113 -5.76 13.24 3.10
C LYS A 113 -6.32 12.46 1.91
N ARG A 114 -7.39 11.67 2.12
CA ARG A 114 -8.00 10.80 1.09
C ARG A 114 -8.32 11.54 -0.21
N ASN A 115 -8.82 12.78 -0.09
CA ASN A 115 -9.13 13.66 -1.24
C ASN A 115 -7.91 14.15 -2.03
N GLN A 116 -6.69 13.97 -1.51
CA GLN A 116 -5.42 14.25 -2.21
C GLN A 116 -4.80 12.96 -2.75
N TRP A 117 -4.84 11.88 -1.96
CA TRP A 117 -4.23 10.60 -2.32
C TRP A 117 -4.91 9.89 -3.49
N THR A 118 -6.23 9.79 -3.49
CA THR A 118 -6.94 9.08 -4.57
C THR A 118 -6.74 9.76 -5.94
N PRO A 119 -6.88 11.10 -6.07
CA PRO A 119 -6.58 11.78 -7.35
C PRO A 119 -5.11 11.69 -7.77
N ALA A 120 -4.17 11.83 -6.82
CA ALA A 120 -2.74 11.71 -7.12
C ALA A 120 -2.38 10.29 -7.60
N LEU A 121 -3.02 9.25 -7.04
CA LEU A 121 -2.85 7.88 -7.49
C LEU A 121 -3.44 7.68 -8.91
N ALA A 122 -4.59 8.27 -9.20
CA ALA A 122 -5.22 8.18 -10.52
C ALA A 122 -4.34 8.82 -11.62
N GLU A 123 -3.75 9.97 -11.32
CA GLU A 123 -2.79 10.66 -12.19
C GLU A 123 -1.54 9.78 -12.41
N ALA A 124 -0.96 9.26 -11.32
CA ALA A 124 0.21 8.39 -11.40
C ALA A 124 -0.07 7.08 -12.17
N ALA A 125 -1.23 6.47 -11.97
CA ALA A 125 -1.63 5.23 -12.64
C ALA A 125 -1.83 5.43 -14.14
N SER A 126 -2.46 6.54 -14.52
CA SER A 126 -2.58 6.95 -15.92
C SER A 126 -1.20 7.18 -16.55
N GLY A 127 -0.31 7.91 -15.87
CA GLY A 127 1.06 8.18 -16.35
C GLY A 127 1.93 6.92 -16.45
N ALA A 128 1.67 5.90 -15.63
CA ALA A 128 2.37 4.63 -15.66
C ALA A 128 1.75 3.58 -16.61
N GLY A 129 0.63 3.90 -17.27
CA GLY A 129 -0.09 2.97 -18.15
C GLY A 129 -0.63 1.74 -17.39
N VAL A 130 -1.09 1.95 -16.16
CA VAL A 130 -1.79 0.94 -15.36
C VAL A 130 -3.25 0.94 -15.81
N SER A 131 -3.81 -0.23 -16.13
CA SER A 131 -5.21 -0.35 -16.58
C SER A 131 -6.20 -0.40 -15.41
N GLU A 132 -5.78 -0.92 -14.27
CA GLU A 132 -6.60 -1.06 -13.07
C GLU A 132 -5.70 -0.90 -11.84
N CYS A 133 -6.04 0.06 -10.98
CA CYS A 133 -5.37 0.26 -9.72
C CYS A 133 -6.40 0.39 -8.59
N LEU A 134 -6.21 -0.36 -7.51
CA LEU A 134 -7.09 -0.30 -6.36
C LEU A 134 -6.43 0.53 -5.26
N ILE A 135 -7.22 1.20 -4.43
CA ILE A 135 -6.75 1.79 -3.19
C ILE A 135 -7.68 1.41 -2.05
N THR A 136 -7.12 0.97 -0.93
CA THR A 136 -7.87 0.72 0.30
C THR A 136 -7.38 1.64 1.42
N TYR A 137 -8.34 2.25 2.10
CA TYR A 137 -8.16 2.96 3.36
C TYR A 137 -8.83 2.19 4.52
N ASP A 138 -9.21 0.93 4.30
CA ASP A 138 -9.78 0.11 5.34
C ASP A 138 -8.71 -0.13 6.42
N HIS A 139 -9.10 0.14 7.66
CA HIS A 139 -8.31 -0.04 8.87
C HIS A 139 -9.07 -0.80 9.96
N SER A 140 -10.19 -1.45 9.61
CA SER A 140 -11.04 -2.21 10.54
C SER A 140 -10.27 -3.28 11.34
N TYR A 141 -9.20 -3.83 10.76
CA TYR A 141 -8.28 -4.79 11.40
C TYR A 141 -7.38 -4.19 12.50
N LEU A 142 -7.35 -2.87 12.68
CA LEU A 142 -6.58 -2.21 13.74
C LEU A 142 -7.29 -2.26 15.11
N HIS A 143 -8.60 -2.47 15.15
CA HIS A 143 -9.40 -2.37 16.39
C HIS A 143 -9.55 -3.68 17.20
N ASP A 144 -8.95 -4.79 16.78
CA ASP A 144 -9.13 -6.10 17.44
C ASP A 144 -7.98 -6.53 18.37
N HIS A 145 -7.15 -5.58 18.87
CA HIS A 145 -6.10 -5.89 19.86
C HIS A 145 -6.52 -5.66 21.33
N THR A 146 -7.81 -5.42 21.60
CA THR A 146 -8.38 -5.42 22.96
C THR A 146 -9.36 -6.57 23.22
N GLY A 147 -9.44 -7.56 22.32
CA GLY A 147 -10.10 -8.84 22.62
C GLY A 147 -9.23 -9.65 23.59
N PRO A 148 -9.80 -10.26 24.66
CA PRO A 148 -9.02 -11.08 25.56
C PRO A 148 -8.43 -12.26 24.79
N VAL A 149 -7.12 -12.43 24.93
CA VAL A 149 -6.45 -13.70 24.61
C VAL A 149 -6.94 -14.68 25.68
N PHE A 150 -7.83 -15.61 25.30
CA PHE A 150 -8.18 -16.76 26.13
C PHE A 150 -7.08 -17.81 26.08
#